data_AF-A0A8G2C582-F1
#
_entry.id   AF-A0A8G2C582-F1
#
_cell.length_a   1.000
_cell.length_b   1.000
_cell.length_c   1.000
_cell.angle_alpha   90.00
_cell.angle_beta   90.00
_cell.angle_gamma   90.00
#
_symmetry.space_group_name_H-M   'P 1'
#
loop_
_entity.id
_entity.type
_entity.pdbx_description
1 polymer ?
#
loop_
_entity_poly.entity_id
_entity_poly.type
_entity_poly.pdbx_seq_one_letter_code
_entity_poly.pdbx_strand_id
1 'polypeptide(L)'
;MFGIGSTELIVILIVALIVIGPAKLPEMAKSLGKALGEFRRVSTDVKRTIEMEAEQSEQKVKTEQAKKELFPETAATAEPEAAAAPAPDQPAEQPTVKATENEKDKA
;
A
#
# COMPACT_ATOMS: atom_id res chain seq x y z
N MET A 1 -19.35 38.23 -0.31
CA MET A 1 -19.11 38.78 1.05
C MET A 1 -17.65 38.63 1.49
N PHE A 2 -16.69 38.88 0.59
CA PHE A 2 -15.28 39.09 0.96
C PHE A 2 -14.79 40.28 0.14
N GLY A 3 -15.13 41.48 0.61
CA GLY A 3 -14.71 42.75 0.02
C GLY A 3 -13.27 43.09 0.36
N ILE A 4 -12.36 42.13 0.29
CA ILE A 4 -10.93 42.35 0.48
C ILE A 4 -10.37 42.73 -0.88
N GLY A 5 -10.16 44.03 -1.09
CA GLY A 5 -9.45 44.54 -2.25
C GLY A 5 -7.95 44.32 -2.11
N SER A 6 -7.23 44.66 -3.18
CA SER A 6 -5.77 44.68 -3.18
C SER A 6 -5.20 45.60 -2.09
N THR A 7 -5.90 46.71 -1.80
CA THR A 7 -5.53 47.67 -0.75
C THR A 7 -5.62 47.07 0.65
N GLU A 8 -6.73 46.40 1.00
CA GLU A 8 -6.89 45.75 2.30
C GLU A 8 -5.82 44.67 2.51
N LEU A 9 -5.50 43.89 1.46
CA LEU A 9 -4.44 42.87 1.52
C LEU A 9 -3.08 43.52 1.84
N ILE A 10 -2.73 44.63 1.17
CA ILE A 10 -1.49 45.38 1.44
C ILE A 10 -1.42 45.85 2.90
N VAL A 11 -2.50 46.39 3.45
CA VAL A 11 -2.53 46.86 4.85
C VAL A 11 -2.27 45.69 5.81
N ILE A 12 -2.94 44.55 5.60
CA ILE A 12 -2.73 43.35 6.40
C ILE A 12 -1.27 42.87 6.29
N LEU A 13 -0.70 42.92 5.09
CA LEU A 13 0.67 42.51 4.82
C LEU A 13 1.67 43.42 5.56
N ILE A 14 1.45 44.73 5.58
CA ILE A 14 2.28 45.68 6.36
C ILE A 14 2.20 45.37 7.86
N VAL A 15 1.00 45.14 8.40
CA VAL A 15 0.84 44.80 9.83
C VAL A 15 1.56 43.48 10.15
N ALA A 16 1.41 42.47 9.30
CA ALA A 16 2.11 41.19 9.44
C ALA A 16 3.63 41.34 9.38
N LEU A 17 4.14 42.20 8.48
CA LEU A 17 5.57 42.53 8.38
C LEU A 17 6.10 43.22 9.63
N ILE A 18 5.32 44.06 10.30
CA ILE A 18 5.74 44.70 11.55
C ILE A 18 5.80 43.68 12.69
N VAL A 19 4.82 42.78 12.78
CA VAL A 19 4.75 41.76 13.84
C VAL A 19 5.83 40.70 13.67
N ILE A 20 6.01 40.18 12.45
CA ILE A 20 6.93 39.08 12.15
C ILE A 20 8.33 39.60 11.82
N GLY A 21 8.41 40.77 11.18
CA GLY A 21 9.63 41.36 10.63
C GLY A 21 9.79 41.08 9.12
N PRO A 22 10.15 42.10 8.30
CA PRO A 22 10.32 41.92 6.86
C PRO A 22 11.46 40.98 6.47
N ALA A 23 12.49 40.87 7.31
CA ALA A 23 13.58 39.92 7.11
C ALA A 23 13.18 38.46 7.41
N LYS A 24 12.16 38.24 8.26
CA LYS A 24 11.73 36.91 8.70
C LYS A 24 10.79 36.21 7.72
N LEU A 25 9.95 36.96 7.00
CA LEU A 25 9.11 36.38 5.93
C LEU A 25 9.90 35.61 4.87
N PRO A 26 10.96 36.15 4.23
CA PRO A 26 11.72 35.43 3.22
C PRO A 26 12.51 34.26 3.83
N GLU A 27 12.96 34.38 5.08
CA GLU A 27 13.63 33.30 5.82
C GLU A 27 12.68 32.12 6.04
N MET A 28 11.48 32.38 6.56
CA MET A 28 10.43 31.37 6.77
C MET A 28 9.97 30.76 5.44
N ALA A 29 9.76 31.58 4.40
CA ALA A 29 9.37 31.11 3.08
C ALA A 29 10.44 30.19 2.44
N LYS A 30 11.73 30.50 2.61
CA LYS A 30 12.82 29.62 2.15
C LYS A 30 12.79 28.27 2.86
N SER A 31 12.62 28.25 4.17
CA SER A 31 12.57 27.01 4.95
C SER A 31 11.34 26.18 4.60
N LEU A 32 10.16 26.81 4.53
CA LEU A 32 8.91 26.14 4.13
C LEU A 32 8.99 25.64 2.68
N GLY A 33 9.57 26.43 1.78
CA GLY A 33 9.75 26.08 0.38
C GLY A 33 10.71 24.90 0.19
N LYS A 34 11.81 24.83 0.96
CA LYS A 34 12.70 23.67 0.98
C LYS A 34 11.96 22.43 1.48
N ALA A 35 11.26 22.53 2.62
CA ALA A 35 10.49 21.42 3.17
C ALA A 35 9.43 20.91 2.19
N LEU A 36 8.69 21.80 1.54
CA LEU A 36 7.69 21.43 0.54
C LEU A 36 8.32 20.83 -0.72
N GLY A 37 9.48 21.34 -1.13
CA GLY A 37 10.25 20.81 -2.26
C GLY A 37 10.76 19.40 -2.00
N GLU A 38 11.33 19.15 -0.82
CA GLU A 38 11.77 17.84 -0.36
C GLU A 38 10.58 16.88 -0.25
N PHE A 39 9.48 17.32 0.37
CA PHE A 39 8.25 16.53 0.46
C PHE A 39 7.71 16.13 -0.92
N ARG A 40 7.70 17.06 -1.87
CA ARG A 40 7.26 16.79 -3.25
C ARG A 40 8.18 15.80 -3.96
N ARG A 41 9.50 15.89 -3.72
CA ARG A 41 10.47 14.95 -4.30
C ARG A 41 10.28 13.54 -3.74
N VAL A 42 10.20 13.40 -2.42
CA VAL A 42 9.93 12.11 -1.76
C VAL A 42 8.60 11.53 -2.24
N SER A 43 7.55 12.35 -2.31
CA SER A 43 6.24 11.90 -2.81
C SER A 43 6.30 11.39 -4.26
N THR A 44 7.11 12.07 -5.10
CA THR A 44 7.30 11.67 -6.50
C THR A 44 8.07 10.35 -6.61
N ASP A 45 9.12 10.18 -5.81
CA ASP A 45 9.94 8.97 -5.82
C ASP A 45 9.14 7.77 -5.30
N VAL A 46 8.34 7.93 -4.24
CA VAL A 46 7.42 6.89 -3.75
C VAL A 46 6.40 6.50 -4.81
N LYS A 47 5.80 7.48 -5.49
CA LYS A 47 4.84 7.23 -6.57
C LYS A 47 5.47 6.41 -7.71
N ARG A 48 6.69 6.75 -8.12
CA ARG A 48 7.44 5.99 -9.13
C ARG A 48 7.74 4.56 -8.68
N THR A 49 8.15 4.36 -7.43
CA THR A 49 8.42 3.01 -6.91
C THR A 49 7.18 2.14 -6.95
N ILE A 50 6.03 2.67 -6.53
CA ILE A 50 4.76 1.94 -6.57
C ILE A 50 4.36 1.62 -8.02
N GLU A 51 4.52 2.57 -8.95
CA GLU A 51 4.23 2.35 -10.38
C GLU A 51 5.15 1.26 -10.98
N MET A 52 6.45 1.29 -10.67
CA MET A 52 7.40 0.27 -11.15
C MET A 52 7.12 -1.12 -10.57
N GLU A 53 6.74 -1.22 -9.29
CA GLU A 53 6.37 -2.50 -8.67
C GLU A 53 5.06 -3.05 -9.25
N ALA A 54 4.07 -2.17 -9.49
CA ALA A 54 2.82 -2.55 -10.14
C ALA A 54 3.08 -3.10 -11.56
N GLU A 55 3.87 -2.40 -12.38
CA GLU A 55 4.21 -2.84 -13.73
C GLU A 55 5.00 -4.17 -13.74
N GLN A 56 5.94 -4.36 -12.80
CA GLN A 56 6.65 -5.64 -12.68
C GLN A 56 5.75 -6.79 -12.26
N SER A 57 4.77 -6.54 -11.38
CA SER A 57 3.82 -7.56 -10.96
C SER A 57 2.92 -8.00 -12.11
N GLU A 58 2.44 -7.06 -12.93
CA GLU A 58 1.62 -7.37 -14.11
C GLU A 58 2.40 -8.16 -15.17
N GLN A 59 3.68 -7.82 -15.38
CA GLN A 59 4.52 -8.52 -16.37
C GLN A 59 4.82 -9.96 -15.94
N LYS A 60 5.09 -10.20 -14.66
CA LYS A 60 5.28 -11.55 -14.11
C LYS A 60 4.03 -12.41 -14.22
N VAL A 61 2.86 -11.84 -13.95
CA VAL A 61 1.57 -12.56 -14.08
C VAL A 61 1.30 -12.96 -15.54
N LYS A 62 1.57 -12.08 -16.51
CA LYS A 62 1.44 -12.41 -17.94
C LYS A 62 2.40 -13.52 -18.39
N THR A 63 3.65 -13.50 -17.94
CA THR A 63 4.63 -14.53 -18.30
C THR A 63 4.30 -15.89 -17.70
N GLU A 64 3.85 -15.94 -16.45
CA GLU A 64 3.42 -17.18 -15.79
C GLU A 64 2.15 -17.77 -16.42
N GLN A 65 1.20 -16.93 -16.82
CA GLN A 65 -0.01 -17.38 -17.55
C GLN A 65 0.34 -17.89 -18.95
N ALA A 66 1.19 -17.20 -19.71
CA ALA A 66 1.64 -17.67 -21.02
C ALA A 66 2.41 -19.01 -20.92
N LYS A 67 3.21 -19.21 -19.87
CA LYS A 67 3.92 -20.47 -19.63
C LYS A 67 2.97 -21.62 -19.27
N LYS A 68 1.88 -21.32 -18.55
CA LYS A 68 0.86 -22.31 -18.17
C LYS A 68 -0.04 -22.72 -19.34
N GLU A 69 -0.22 -21.82 -20.31
CA GLU A 69 -0.95 -22.10 -21.56
C GLU A 69 -0.06 -22.78 -22.64
N LEU A 70 1.25 -22.54 -22.65
CA LEU A 70 2.16 -23.15 -23.64
C LEU A 70 2.55 -24.62 -23.32
N PHE A 71 2.39 -25.10 -22.08
CA PHE A 71 2.75 -26.47 -21.70
C PHE A 71 1.66 -27.14 -20.83
N PRO A 72 0.49 -27.49 -21.40
CA PRO A 72 -0.54 -28.25 -20.69
C PRO A 72 -0.31 -29.77 -20.65
N GLU A 73 0.79 -30.29 -21.20
CA GLU A 73 0.97 -31.73 -21.38
C GLU A 73 2.24 -32.25 -20.70
N THR A 74 2.11 -32.80 -19.48
CA THR A 74 2.81 -34.01 -18.98
C THR A 74 2.30 -34.30 -17.56
N ALA A 75 1.05 -34.73 -17.42
CA ALA A 75 0.56 -35.38 -16.20
C ALA A 75 -0.69 -36.26 -16.45
N ALA A 76 -0.93 -36.71 -17.68
CA ALA A 76 -2.11 -37.50 -18.03
C ALA A 76 -1.76 -38.68 -18.94
N THR A 77 -0.80 -39.51 -18.50
CA THR A 77 -0.75 -40.92 -18.92
C THR A 77 -0.40 -41.75 -17.69
N ALA A 78 -1.43 -42.06 -16.90
CA ALA A 78 -1.45 -43.17 -15.97
C ALA A 78 -2.90 -43.60 -15.77
N GLU A 79 -3.51 -44.13 -16.83
CA GLU A 79 -4.49 -45.21 -16.65
C GLU A 79 -3.70 -46.49 -16.44
N PRO A 80 -3.98 -47.21 -15.35
CA PRO A 80 -4.62 -48.49 -15.53
C PRO A 80 -5.94 -48.55 -14.77
N GLU A 81 -7.00 -48.70 -15.56
CA GLU A 81 -8.03 -49.74 -15.43
C GLU A 81 -8.11 -50.57 -14.13
N ALA A 82 -9.37 -50.72 -13.68
CA ALA A 82 -9.91 -51.80 -12.85
C ALA A 82 -9.66 -51.76 -11.33
N ALA A 83 -10.65 -51.25 -10.58
CA ALA A 83 -11.71 -52.10 -10.00
C ALA A 83 -12.39 -51.44 -8.78
N ALA A 84 -13.72 -51.57 -8.75
CA ALA A 84 -14.60 -51.54 -7.57
C ALA A 84 -14.87 -50.19 -6.86
N ALA A 85 -15.93 -49.53 -7.32
CA ALA A 85 -16.91 -48.89 -6.42
C ALA A 85 -17.66 -50.01 -5.63
N PRO A 86 -18.23 -49.76 -4.42
CA PRO A 86 -19.16 -48.67 -4.18
C PRO A 86 -18.92 -47.83 -2.90
N ALA A 87 -19.42 -46.60 -2.98
CA ALA A 87 -19.65 -45.65 -1.89
C ALA A 87 -20.81 -46.11 -0.97
N PRO A 88 -21.36 -45.25 -0.08
CA PRO A 88 -20.78 -44.51 1.05
C PRO A 88 -21.59 -44.75 2.36
N ASP A 89 -21.04 -44.44 3.54
CA ASP A 89 -21.89 -43.99 4.66
C ASP A 89 -21.09 -43.19 5.69
N GLN A 90 -21.56 -41.96 5.94
CA GLN A 90 -21.07 -41.04 6.97
C GLN A 90 -21.61 -41.48 8.34
N PRO A 91 -21.07 -41.02 9.49
CA PRO A 91 -21.39 -39.66 9.95
C PRO A 91 -20.19 -38.91 10.56
N ALA A 92 -20.22 -37.59 10.34
CA ALA A 92 -19.50 -36.63 11.13
C ALA A 92 -19.88 -36.74 12.62
N GLU A 93 -18.91 -36.67 13.53
CA GLU A 93 -19.06 -35.96 14.80
C GLU A 93 -17.71 -35.64 15.42
N GLN A 94 -17.53 -34.35 15.72
CA GLN A 94 -16.36 -33.75 16.35
C GLN A 94 -16.28 -34.18 17.83
N PRO A 95 -15.09 -34.08 18.45
CA PRO A 95 -15.07 -33.18 19.59
C PRO A 95 -13.76 -32.36 19.69
N THR A 96 -13.95 -31.05 19.74
CA THR A 96 -13.47 -30.17 20.82
C THR A 96 -12.17 -30.56 21.53
N VAL A 97 -11.09 -29.86 21.20
CA VAL A 97 -9.97 -29.66 22.15
C VAL A 97 -9.88 -28.18 22.54
N LYS A 98 -10.56 -27.87 23.65
CA LYS A 98 -10.18 -26.82 24.59
C LYS A 98 -8.86 -27.25 25.24
N ALA A 99 -7.82 -26.42 25.15
CA ALA A 99 -6.78 -26.35 26.17
C ALA A 99 -6.07 -25.00 26.05
N THR A 100 -6.62 -24.00 26.74
CA THR A 100 -5.90 -22.77 27.07
C THR A 100 -4.89 -23.15 28.15
N GLU A 101 -3.65 -23.37 27.75
CA GLU A 101 -2.51 -23.53 28.65
C GLU A 101 -2.05 -22.11 29.05
N ASN A 102 -2.23 -21.75 30.33
CA ASN A 102 -1.57 -20.58 30.91
C ASN A 102 -1.26 -20.89 32.37
N GLU A 103 -0.09 -21.48 32.61
CA GLU A 103 0.56 -21.52 33.92
C GLU A 103 2.08 -21.36 33.74
N LYS A 104 2.59 -20.23 34.23
CA LYS A 104 3.90 -20.00 34.87
C LYS A 104 4.08 -18.48 34.93
N ASP A 105 3.88 -17.81 36.05
CA ASP A 105 4.55 -17.99 37.34
C ASP A 105 6.07 -18.19 37.22
N LYS A 106 6.78 -17.38 38.01
CA LYS A 106 8.19 -17.53 38.43
C LYS A 106 9.25 -16.76 37.63
N ALA A 107 9.54 -15.54 38.06
CA ALA A 107 10.78 -15.20 38.81
C ALA A 107 10.88 -13.69 39.04
#